data_AF-A0AAW8FKL9-F1
#
_entry.id   AF-A0AAW8FKL9-F1
#
_cell.length_a   1.000
_cell.length_b   1.000
_cell.length_c   1.000
_cell.angle_alpha   90.00
_cell.angle_beta   90.00
_cell.angle_gamma   90.00
#
_symmetry.space_group_name_H-M   'P 1'
#
loop_
_entity.id
_entity.type
_entity.pdbx_description
1 polymer ?
#
loop_
_entity_poly.entity_id
_entity_poly.type
_entity_poly.pdbx_seq_one_letter_code
_entity_poly.pdbx_strand_id
1 'polypeptide(L)'
;MPPTKPVRRTLAALVASAALLGAAAVPAVAAPHTAPSVQSGYGDSARLGYQKAVAVEVLKGVFERGDTKVVDRFVRPDYIQHNPLAPDGAETLKNLGTFVHQQFPDAEYRVQRVISEGDLVLVHSNVVMTPGTRGTAVFDIFRFQGGKIAEHWDVGQNVPDTTANGNDMFSTVSWPQASWPGPGFLTTYNKKLVVTAFDQLIVKKDLSALDRYWAPGYEQHNPTIANGLSGAKAGLGAYFKAAPQLKVEPKRVIAEGDLVAVHSHYIPAPGERGQAVLDLFRVQGGKIVEHWDVIQDVPTTSANGNGMF
;
A
#
# COMPACT_ATOMS: atom_id res chain seq x y z
N MET A 1 -21.20 -1.90 49.81
CA MET A 1 -20.59 -0.99 48.82
C MET A 1 -19.10 -1.28 48.74
N PRO A 2 -18.62 -1.95 47.69
CA PRO A 2 -17.20 -2.23 47.48
C PRO A 2 -16.48 -1.07 46.76
N PRO A 3 -15.19 -0.84 47.02
CA PRO A 3 -14.46 0.33 46.55
C PRO A 3 -13.98 0.20 45.09
N THR A 4 -14.09 1.30 44.34
CA THR A 4 -13.59 1.49 42.98
C THR A 4 -12.06 1.69 42.99
N LYS A 5 -11.35 1.01 42.08
CA LYS A 5 -9.91 1.17 41.83
C LYS A 5 -9.65 2.30 40.81
N PRO A 6 -8.49 2.99 40.88
CA PRO A 6 -8.21 4.15 40.04
C PRO A 6 -7.73 3.79 38.64
N VAL A 7 -8.02 4.73 37.74
CA VAL A 7 -7.65 4.86 36.34
C VAL A 7 -6.15 4.66 36.10
N ARG A 8 -5.78 3.78 35.15
CA ARG A 8 -4.47 3.82 34.48
C ARG A 8 -4.62 4.63 33.19
N ARG A 9 -3.98 5.79 33.16
CA ARG A 9 -3.79 6.62 31.96
C ARG A 9 -2.74 5.95 31.08
N THR A 10 -3.13 5.54 29.87
CA THR A 10 -2.21 5.15 28.81
C THR A 10 -1.60 6.41 28.21
N LEU A 11 -0.27 6.48 28.14
CA LEU A 11 0.44 7.58 27.50
C LEU A 11 0.10 7.64 26.01
N ALA A 12 -0.32 8.82 25.56
CA ALA A 12 -0.49 9.17 24.16
C ALA A 12 0.88 9.29 23.47
N ALA A 13 0.96 8.79 22.24
CA ALA A 13 2.10 9.03 21.35
C ALA A 13 2.20 10.54 21.02
N LEU A 14 3.44 11.02 20.99
CA LEU A 14 3.81 12.42 20.84
C LEU A 14 3.28 13.04 19.54
N VAL A 15 2.44 14.06 19.69
CA VAL A 15 2.04 15.02 18.65
C VAL A 15 3.11 16.11 18.61
N ALA A 16 3.83 16.23 17.50
CA ALA A 16 4.67 17.39 17.22
C ALA A 16 3.87 18.35 16.33
N SER A 17 3.21 19.34 16.96
CA SER A 17 2.52 20.43 16.27
C SER A 17 3.54 21.51 15.87
N ALA A 18 3.69 21.77 14.58
CA ALA A 18 4.31 22.99 14.06
C ALA A 18 3.32 23.71 13.15
N ALA A 19 2.80 24.86 13.60
CA ALA A 19 1.91 25.72 12.84
C ALA A 19 2.73 26.78 12.10
N LEU A 20 2.56 26.91 10.78
CA LEU A 20 3.03 28.08 10.01
C LEU A 20 2.06 28.41 8.87
N LEU A 21 1.90 29.72 8.67
CA LEU A 21 0.88 30.44 7.90
C LEU A 21 0.98 30.23 6.39
N GLY A 22 -0.18 30.26 5.73
CA GLY A 22 -0.35 29.93 4.32
C GLY A 22 -0.04 31.03 3.30
N ALA A 23 0.07 30.59 2.06
CA ALA A 23 -0.21 31.33 0.84
C ALA A 23 -0.93 30.39 -0.13
N ALA A 24 -2.08 30.79 -0.65
CA ALA A 24 -2.90 29.98 -1.55
C ALA A 24 -2.21 29.84 -2.92
N ALA A 25 -1.88 28.60 -3.31
CA ALA A 25 -1.49 28.26 -4.67
C ALA A 25 -2.69 27.67 -5.43
N VAL A 26 -2.89 28.16 -6.65
CA VAL A 26 -3.95 27.76 -7.58
C VAL A 26 -3.69 26.31 -8.05
N PRO A 27 -4.70 25.41 -8.14
CA PRO A 27 -4.47 24.04 -8.56
C PRO A 27 -4.02 23.98 -10.02
N ALA A 28 -2.92 23.26 -10.28
CA ALA A 28 -2.49 22.91 -11.62
C ALA A 28 -3.39 21.81 -12.18
N VAL A 29 -4.02 22.07 -13.33
CA VAL A 29 -4.82 21.08 -14.06
C VAL A 29 -3.88 20.03 -14.66
N ALA A 30 -4.07 18.78 -14.29
CA ALA A 30 -3.36 17.65 -14.87
C ALA A 30 -3.68 17.54 -16.38
N ALA A 31 -2.65 17.52 -17.22
CA ALA A 31 -2.78 17.30 -18.65
C ALA A 31 -3.05 15.81 -18.97
N PRO A 32 -3.84 15.49 -20.02
CA PRO A 32 -4.19 14.12 -20.35
C PRO A 32 -2.99 13.27 -20.82
N HIS A 33 -2.96 12.03 -20.35
CA HIS A 33 -1.93 11.04 -20.66
C HIS A 33 -2.03 10.52 -22.10
N THR A 34 -0.92 10.56 -22.83
CA THR A 34 -0.74 9.77 -24.07
C THR A 34 -0.02 8.47 -23.72
N ALA A 35 -0.64 7.34 -24.01
CA ALA A 35 -0.05 6.02 -23.78
C ALA A 35 1.05 5.73 -24.81
N PRO A 36 2.26 5.28 -24.42
CA PRO A 36 3.24 4.78 -25.37
C PRO A 36 2.86 3.39 -25.87
N SER A 37 3.11 3.17 -27.16
CA SER A 37 2.92 1.91 -27.89
C SER A 37 3.75 0.76 -27.32
N VAL A 38 3.14 -0.43 -27.32
CA VAL A 38 3.69 -1.72 -26.89
C VAL A 38 4.93 -2.09 -27.71
N GLN A 39 6.11 -2.11 -27.08
CA GLN A 39 7.34 -2.67 -27.64
C GLN A 39 7.86 -3.73 -26.66
N SER A 40 7.10 -4.82 -26.55
CA SER A 40 7.29 -5.85 -25.54
C SER A 40 8.37 -6.86 -25.92
N GLY A 41 9.25 -7.18 -24.96
CA GLY A 41 10.05 -8.41 -25.02
C GLY A 41 11.26 -8.41 -24.10
N TYR A 42 12.10 -7.37 -24.19
CA TYR A 42 13.34 -7.28 -23.38
C TYR A 42 13.54 -5.90 -22.76
N GLY A 43 13.30 -4.83 -23.54
CA GLY A 43 13.36 -3.45 -23.05
C GLY A 43 12.38 -3.18 -21.92
N ASP A 44 11.16 -3.74 -22.01
CA ASP A 44 10.16 -3.62 -20.95
C ASP A 44 10.57 -4.34 -19.66
N SER A 45 11.06 -5.59 -19.73
CA SER A 45 11.50 -6.31 -18.52
C SER A 45 12.70 -5.63 -17.84
N ALA A 46 13.67 -5.15 -18.63
CA ALA A 46 14.80 -4.38 -18.09
C ALA A 46 14.34 -3.06 -17.47
N ARG A 47 13.39 -2.36 -18.10
CA ARG A 47 12.81 -1.11 -17.60
C ARG A 47 12.03 -1.34 -16.29
N LEU A 48 11.15 -2.33 -16.22
CA LEU A 48 10.42 -2.69 -15.00
C LEU A 48 11.40 -3.11 -13.89
N GLY A 49 12.41 -3.90 -14.22
CA GLY A 49 13.49 -4.27 -13.29
C GLY A 49 14.24 -3.07 -12.73
N TYR A 50 14.59 -2.11 -13.59
CA TYR A 50 15.21 -0.84 -13.19
C TYR A 50 14.31 -0.03 -12.25
N GLN A 51 13.02 0.12 -12.59
CA GLN A 51 12.07 0.86 -11.77
C GLN A 51 11.95 0.25 -10.37
N LYS A 52 11.84 -1.08 -10.27
CA LYS A 52 11.83 -1.79 -8.97
C LYS A 52 13.10 -1.56 -8.16
N ALA A 53 14.27 -1.67 -8.80
CA ALA A 53 15.55 -1.44 -8.14
C ALA A 53 15.67 0.00 -7.62
N VAL A 54 15.23 0.98 -8.40
CA VAL A 54 15.25 2.39 -8.01
C VAL A 54 14.29 2.67 -6.85
N ALA A 55 13.07 2.13 -6.86
CA ALA A 55 12.13 2.32 -5.76
C ALA A 55 12.70 1.82 -4.42
N VAL A 56 13.28 0.61 -4.42
CA VAL A 56 13.94 0.04 -3.23
C VAL A 56 15.16 0.85 -2.82
N GLU A 57 15.99 1.28 -3.78
CA GLU A 57 17.20 2.06 -3.51
C GLU A 57 16.88 3.44 -2.91
N VAL A 58 15.82 4.10 -3.37
CA VAL A 58 15.39 5.38 -2.81
C VAL A 58 14.87 5.18 -1.38
N LEU A 59 13.99 4.22 -1.13
CA LEU A 59 13.49 3.95 0.22
C LEU A 59 14.63 3.65 1.21
N LYS A 60 15.50 2.70 0.87
CA LYS A 60 16.60 2.31 1.75
C LYS A 60 17.68 3.38 1.85
N GLY A 61 18.02 4.04 0.74
CA GLY A 61 19.03 5.10 0.71
C GLY A 61 18.63 6.27 1.58
N VAL A 62 17.39 6.73 1.45
CA VAL A 62 16.87 7.87 2.22
C VAL A 62 16.71 7.53 3.70
N PHE A 63 16.06 6.41 4.03
CA PHE A 63 15.63 6.14 5.41
C PHE A 63 16.61 5.28 6.23
N GLU A 64 17.28 4.29 5.62
CA GLU A 64 18.25 3.45 6.35
C GLU A 64 19.64 4.08 6.37
N ARG A 65 20.05 4.76 5.28
CA ARG A 65 21.43 5.25 5.11
C ARG A 65 21.57 6.77 5.23
N GLY A 66 20.47 7.53 5.29
CA GLY A 66 20.50 8.99 5.25
C GLY A 66 21.17 9.56 3.98
N ASP A 67 21.27 8.78 2.90
CA ASP A 67 21.94 9.16 1.66
C ASP A 67 21.00 10.00 0.78
N THR A 68 21.09 11.31 0.89
CA THR A 68 20.28 12.24 0.09
C THR A 68 20.64 12.24 -1.40
N LYS A 69 21.81 11.71 -1.80
CA LYS A 69 22.24 11.68 -3.21
C LYS A 69 21.40 10.72 -4.05
N VAL A 70 20.75 9.73 -3.44
CA VAL A 70 19.81 8.85 -4.15
C VAL A 70 18.61 9.65 -4.66
N VAL A 71 18.19 10.69 -3.91
CA VAL A 71 17.08 11.57 -4.32
C VAL A 71 17.48 12.38 -5.55
N ASP A 72 18.67 12.99 -5.56
CA ASP A 72 19.17 13.75 -6.73
C ASP A 72 19.23 12.89 -8.00
N ARG A 73 19.67 11.65 -7.83
CA ARG A 73 19.85 10.71 -8.93
C ARG A 73 18.52 10.21 -9.47
N PHE A 74 17.59 9.86 -8.60
CA PHE A 74 16.45 9.02 -8.96
C PHE A 74 15.07 9.65 -8.79
N VAL A 75 14.96 10.81 -8.14
CA VAL A 75 13.68 11.50 -7.91
C VAL A 75 13.67 12.78 -8.74
N ARG A 76 12.51 13.11 -9.31
CA ARG A 76 12.34 14.37 -10.03
C ARG A 76 12.24 15.54 -9.06
N PRO A 77 12.77 16.74 -9.39
CA PRO A 77 12.62 17.91 -8.54
C PRO A 77 11.15 18.28 -8.24
N ASP A 78 10.27 18.09 -9.22
CA ASP A 78 8.83 18.33 -9.18
C ASP A 78 8.02 17.10 -8.74
N TYR A 79 8.63 16.21 -7.94
CA TYR A 79 7.99 15.01 -7.42
C TYR A 79 6.75 15.34 -6.58
N ILE A 80 5.67 14.61 -6.84
CA ILE A 80 4.37 14.75 -6.19
C ILE A 80 4.22 13.74 -5.04
N GLN A 81 3.88 14.22 -3.85
CA GLN A 81 3.68 13.41 -2.65
C GLN A 81 2.21 13.28 -2.27
N HIS A 82 1.75 12.06 -1.95
CA HIS A 82 0.40 11.79 -1.44
C HIS A 82 0.38 11.25 0.00
N ASN A 83 1.53 10.88 0.59
CA ASN A 83 1.62 10.59 2.02
C ASN A 83 1.25 11.86 2.80
N PRO A 84 0.17 11.85 3.60
CA PRO A 84 -0.34 13.05 4.25
C PRO A 84 0.62 13.67 5.28
N LEU A 85 1.64 12.93 5.73
CA LEU A 85 2.66 13.38 6.68
C LEU A 85 3.89 14.00 6.01
N ALA A 86 4.04 13.85 4.70
CA ALA A 86 5.19 14.33 3.96
C ALA A 86 4.81 15.51 3.05
N PRO A 87 5.52 16.65 3.11
CA PRO A 87 5.34 17.73 2.15
C PRO A 87 5.72 17.33 0.72
N ASP A 88 5.39 18.19 -0.22
CA ASP A 88 5.65 17.95 -1.65
C ASP A 88 7.11 18.25 -2.06
N GLY A 89 7.57 17.68 -3.18
CA GLY A 89 8.87 17.98 -3.79
C GLY A 89 10.08 17.20 -3.25
N ALA A 90 11.13 17.07 -4.07
CA ALA A 90 12.29 16.25 -3.76
C ALA A 90 13.12 16.73 -2.55
N GLU A 91 13.23 18.05 -2.35
CA GLU A 91 13.99 18.61 -1.21
C GLU A 91 13.34 18.27 0.14
N THR A 92 12.01 18.19 0.19
CA THR A 92 11.31 17.85 1.43
C THR A 92 11.49 16.38 1.78
N LEU A 93 11.59 15.48 0.78
CA LEU A 93 11.98 14.09 0.97
C LEU A 93 13.40 13.95 1.55
N LYS A 94 14.38 14.74 1.07
CA LYS A 94 15.74 14.75 1.64
C LYS A 94 15.74 15.18 3.10
N ASN A 95 14.99 16.24 3.42
CA ASN A 95 14.87 16.77 4.78
C ASN A 95 14.21 15.74 5.70
N LEU A 96 13.12 15.09 5.24
CA LEU A 96 12.46 14.02 5.97
C LEU A 96 13.39 12.85 6.23
N GLY A 97 14.11 12.36 5.22
CA GLY A 97 15.07 11.28 5.36
C GLY A 97 16.19 11.59 6.35
N THR A 98 16.75 12.80 6.26
CA THR A 98 17.78 13.28 7.20
C THR A 98 17.26 13.29 8.63
N PHE A 99 16.05 13.82 8.84
CA PHE A 99 15.41 13.87 10.16
C PHE A 99 15.13 12.48 10.71
N VAL A 100 14.51 11.60 9.92
CA VAL A 100 14.18 10.22 10.31
C VAL A 100 15.46 9.46 10.65
N HIS A 101 16.49 9.53 9.82
CA HIS A 101 17.74 8.81 10.07
C HIS A 101 18.48 9.32 11.31
N GLN A 102 18.43 10.62 11.61
CA GLN A 102 18.99 11.16 12.86
C GLN A 102 18.25 10.65 14.10
N GLN A 103 16.93 10.53 14.03
CA GLN A 103 16.10 10.08 15.14
C GLN A 103 16.09 8.56 15.29
N PHE A 104 16.19 7.83 14.18
CA PHE A 104 16.09 6.39 14.07
C PHE A 104 17.25 5.85 13.20
N PRO A 105 18.50 5.93 13.68
CA PRO A 105 19.67 5.53 12.89
C PRO A 105 19.70 4.03 12.57
N ASP A 106 19.01 3.21 13.36
CA ASP A 106 18.89 1.76 13.19
C ASP A 106 17.55 1.37 12.52
N ALA A 107 16.87 2.30 11.85
CA ALA A 107 15.64 1.99 11.13
C ALA A 107 15.91 0.97 10.00
N GLU A 108 15.03 -0.01 9.88
CA GLU A 108 15.10 -1.04 8.83
C GLU A 108 13.85 -1.00 7.95
N TYR A 109 14.08 -0.95 6.63
CA TYR A 109 13.05 -1.07 5.60
C TYR A 109 13.08 -2.49 5.02
N ARG A 110 12.38 -3.41 5.69
CA ARG A 110 12.37 -4.84 5.32
C ARG A 110 11.41 -5.09 4.17
N VAL A 111 11.88 -4.84 2.96
CA VAL A 111 11.15 -5.10 1.71
C VAL A 111 10.83 -6.59 1.59
N GLN A 112 9.55 -6.89 1.47
CA GLN A 112 9.03 -8.25 1.31
C GLN A 112 8.90 -8.61 -0.17
N ARG A 113 8.32 -7.72 -0.97
CA ARG A 113 8.03 -7.95 -2.39
C ARG A 113 7.90 -6.63 -3.14
N VAL A 114 8.17 -6.69 -4.44
CA VAL A 114 8.09 -5.54 -5.35
C VAL A 114 7.48 -5.99 -6.67
N ILE A 115 6.44 -5.29 -7.13
CA ILE A 115 5.81 -5.49 -8.44
C ILE A 115 5.88 -4.21 -9.26
N SER A 116 5.94 -4.34 -10.59
CA SER A 116 5.93 -3.19 -11.49
C SER A 116 5.11 -3.46 -12.74
N GLU A 117 4.30 -2.48 -13.12
CA GLU A 117 3.48 -2.51 -14.33
C GLU A 117 3.43 -1.12 -14.95
N GLY A 118 3.71 -1.01 -16.25
CA GLY A 118 3.73 0.29 -16.92
C GLY A 118 4.80 1.19 -16.32
N ASP A 119 4.39 2.34 -15.79
CA ASP A 119 5.23 3.29 -15.06
C ASP A 119 5.08 3.22 -13.54
N LEU A 120 4.29 2.28 -13.02
CA LEU A 120 4.05 2.12 -11.59
C LEU A 120 4.93 1.01 -10.99
N VAL A 121 5.38 1.24 -9.76
CA VAL A 121 6.01 0.25 -8.90
C VAL A 121 5.26 0.23 -7.58
N LEU A 122 4.96 -0.96 -7.07
CA LEU A 122 4.48 -1.15 -5.70
C LEU A 122 5.51 -1.93 -4.89
N VAL A 123 5.82 -1.44 -3.69
CA VAL A 123 6.72 -2.06 -2.72
C VAL A 123 5.90 -2.41 -1.48
N HIS A 124 6.01 -3.64 -1.00
CA HIS A 124 5.45 -4.05 0.30
C HIS A 124 6.58 -4.27 1.29
N SER A 125 6.52 -3.61 2.45
CA SER A 125 7.60 -3.60 3.43
C SER A 125 7.09 -3.73 4.85
N ASN A 126 7.92 -4.32 5.72
CA ASN A 126 7.85 -4.07 7.16
C ASN A 126 8.85 -2.97 7.52
N VAL A 127 8.36 -1.82 7.95
CA VAL A 127 9.19 -0.68 8.35
C VAL A 127 9.36 -0.69 9.87
N VAL A 128 10.59 -0.95 10.33
CA VAL A 128 10.93 -1.04 11.75
C VAL A 128 11.80 0.15 12.12
N MET A 129 11.17 1.20 12.69
CA MET A 129 11.89 2.42 13.09
C MET A 129 12.72 2.23 14.37
N THR A 130 12.32 1.32 15.25
CA THR A 130 13.03 1.03 16.51
C THR A 130 13.28 -0.46 16.62
N PRO A 131 14.55 -0.90 16.75
CA PRO A 131 14.87 -2.32 16.88
C PRO A 131 14.08 -3.01 17.99
N GLY A 132 13.63 -4.24 17.71
CA GLY A 132 12.80 -5.03 18.64
C GLY A 132 11.31 -4.69 18.65
N THR A 133 10.87 -3.66 17.93
CA THR A 133 9.44 -3.41 17.70
C THR A 133 8.90 -4.22 16.52
N ARG A 134 7.57 -4.35 16.42
CA ARG A 134 6.93 -5.10 15.31
C ARG A 134 6.96 -4.35 13.98
N GLY A 135 7.09 -3.03 14.03
CA GLY A 135 7.09 -2.15 12.86
C GLY A 135 5.70 -1.84 12.32
N THR A 136 5.70 -1.31 11.10
CA THR A 136 4.52 -0.89 10.34
C THR A 136 4.54 -1.63 9.01
N ALA A 137 3.43 -2.28 8.64
CA ALA A 137 3.22 -2.79 7.31
C ALA A 137 2.90 -1.60 6.38
N VAL A 138 3.69 -1.45 5.31
CA VAL A 138 3.56 -0.35 4.37
C VAL A 138 3.51 -0.88 2.95
N PHE A 139 2.56 -0.37 2.17
CA PHE A 139 2.63 -0.42 0.73
C PHE A 139 2.95 0.97 0.18
N ASP A 140 4.09 1.09 -0.50
CA ASP A 140 4.47 2.28 -1.26
C ASP A 140 4.14 2.06 -2.74
N ILE A 141 3.61 3.08 -3.41
CA ILE A 141 3.43 3.13 -4.86
C ILE A 141 4.24 4.29 -5.40
N PHE A 142 5.05 4.05 -6.43
CA PHE A 142 5.80 5.06 -7.14
C PHE A 142 5.39 5.10 -8.60
N ARG A 143 5.17 6.30 -9.15
CA ARG A 143 5.08 6.51 -10.60
C ARG A 143 6.42 7.01 -11.13
N PHE A 144 6.84 6.48 -12.27
CA PHE A 144 8.07 6.84 -12.95
C PHE A 144 7.80 7.74 -14.17
N GLN A 145 8.69 8.70 -14.41
CA GLN A 145 8.71 9.51 -15.63
C GLN A 145 10.14 9.84 -16.00
N GLY A 146 10.53 9.53 -17.25
CA GLY A 146 11.90 9.75 -17.73
C GLY A 146 12.96 8.99 -16.92
N GLY A 147 12.61 7.80 -16.39
CA GLY A 147 13.52 6.98 -15.59
C GLY A 147 13.74 7.44 -14.15
N LYS A 148 12.97 8.43 -13.68
CA LYS A 148 12.98 8.93 -12.29
C LYS A 148 11.61 8.80 -11.64
N ILE A 149 11.56 8.71 -10.32
CA ILE A 149 10.33 8.77 -9.53
C ILE A 149 9.74 10.17 -9.64
N ALA A 150 8.48 10.23 -10.05
CA ALA A 150 7.73 11.45 -10.30
C ALA A 150 6.60 11.68 -9.30
N GLU A 151 6.11 10.61 -8.66
CA GLU A 151 4.95 10.68 -7.77
C GLU A 151 4.93 9.48 -6.83
N HIS A 152 4.34 9.64 -5.65
CA HIS A 152 4.28 8.61 -4.62
C HIS A 152 3.01 8.64 -3.81
N TRP A 153 2.52 7.45 -3.48
CA TRP A 153 1.46 7.19 -2.52
C TRP A 153 1.92 6.13 -1.55
N ASP A 154 1.47 6.18 -0.31
CA ASP A 154 1.60 5.07 0.61
C ASP A 154 0.33 4.85 1.43
N VAL A 155 0.25 3.63 1.98
CA VAL A 155 -0.71 3.26 3.00
C VAL A 155 0.07 2.49 4.06
N GLY A 156 -0.09 2.86 5.33
CA GLY A 156 0.64 2.28 6.46
C GLY A 156 -0.28 1.83 7.60
N GLN A 157 0.01 0.66 8.17
CA GLN A 157 -0.70 0.11 9.33
C GLN A 157 0.28 -0.51 10.32
N ASN A 158 0.12 -0.21 11.61
CA ASN A 158 0.94 -0.84 12.65
C ASN A 158 0.70 -2.35 12.69
N VAL A 159 1.78 -3.12 12.80
CA VAL A 159 1.71 -4.57 12.89
C VAL A 159 1.14 -4.96 14.27
N PRO A 160 0.00 -5.65 14.34
CA PRO A 160 -0.65 -5.98 15.61
C PRO A 160 0.10 -7.08 16.36
N ASP A 161 -0.21 -7.22 17.66
CA ASP A 161 0.37 -8.28 18.49
C ASP A 161 -0.10 -9.69 18.07
N THR A 162 -1.33 -9.79 17.56
CA THR A 162 -1.99 -11.03 17.14
C THR A 162 -2.87 -10.78 15.92
N THR A 163 -3.18 -11.84 15.18
CA THR A 163 -4.05 -11.80 14.00
C THR A 163 -5.18 -12.84 14.13
N ALA A 164 -6.34 -12.54 13.53
CA ALA A 164 -7.49 -13.44 13.53
C ALA A 164 -7.27 -14.69 12.65
N ASN A 165 -6.40 -14.60 11.64
CA ASN A 165 -6.06 -15.69 10.73
C ASN A 165 -4.87 -16.55 11.18
N GLY A 166 -4.06 -16.07 12.13
CA GLY A 166 -2.85 -16.76 12.60
C GLY A 166 -1.61 -16.56 11.73
N ASN A 167 -1.74 -15.93 10.56
CA ASN A 167 -0.63 -15.51 9.70
C ASN A 167 -0.17 -14.10 10.08
N ASP A 168 1.10 -13.77 9.82
CA ASP A 168 1.60 -12.39 9.91
C ASP A 168 1.16 -11.55 8.69
N MET A 169 1.48 -10.25 8.63
CA MET A 169 1.06 -9.39 7.51
C MET A 169 1.96 -9.47 6.27
N PHE A 170 2.99 -10.32 6.24
CA PHE A 170 4.13 -10.25 5.33
C PHE A 170 4.47 -11.56 4.61
N SER A 171 4.39 -12.70 5.29
CA SER A 171 4.83 -13.99 4.80
C SER A 171 4.11 -14.41 3.52
N THR A 172 4.70 -15.36 2.79
CA THR A 172 4.07 -16.04 1.66
C THR A 172 3.94 -17.50 2.04
N VAL A 173 2.73 -17.91 2.36
CA VAL A 173 2.40 -19.25 2.85
C VAL A 173 1.75 -20.10 1.76
N SER A 174 1.11 -19.48 0.76
CA SER A 174 0.59 -20.20 -0.41
C SER A 174 1.69 -20.67 -1.37
N TRP A 175 1.37 -21.58 -2.29
CA TRP A 175 2.31 -22.03 -3.31
C TRP A 175 2.24 -21.14 -4.58
N PRO A 176 3.39 -20.78 -5.19
CA PRO A 176 4.74 -21.01 -4.70
C PRO A 176 5.06 -20.10 -3.50
N GLN A 177 5.79 -20.62 -2.51
CA GLN A 177 6.27 -19.84 -1.36
C GLN A 177 7.44 -18.95 -1.77
N ALA A 178 7.15 -17.99 -2.65
CA ALA A 178 8.12 -17.08 -3.23
C ALA A 178 7.60 -15.66 -3.15
N SER A 179 8.37 -14.73 -2.61
CA SER A 179 7.95 -13.32 -2.54
C SER A 179 7.99 -12.59 -3.88
N TRP A 180 8.61 -13.19 -4.90
CA TRP A 180 8.72 -12.64 -6.24
C TRP A 180 7.52 -13.01 -7.12
N PRO A 181 7.20 -12.18 -8.12
CA PRO A 181 6.14 -12.47 -9.06
C PRO A 181 6.45 -13.71 -9.90
N GLY A 182 5.42 -14.50 -10.19
CA GLY A 182 5.46 -15.62 -11.10
C GLY A 182 5.62 -15.21 -12.57
N PRO A 183 5.41 -16.15 -13.51
CA PRO A 183 5.67 -15.91 -14.92
C PRO A 183 4.87 -14.73 -15.51
N GLY A 184 5.58 -13.76 -16.11
CA GLY A 184 4.98 -12.51 -16.61
C GLY A 184 3.93 -12.68 -17.71
N PHE A 185 3.93 -13.79 -18.45
CA PHE A 185 2.87 -14.05 -19.44
C PHE A 185 1.48 -14.25 -18.80
N LEU A 186 1.41 -14.48 -17.49
CA LEU A 186 0.14 -14.60 -16.75
C LEU A 186 -0.45 -13.24 -16.33
N THR A 187 0.32 -12.15 -16.39
CA THR A 187 -0.06 -10.85 -15.80
C THR A 187 -1.41 -10.35 -16.29
N THR A 188 -1.64 -10.32 -17.61
CA THR A 188 -2.91 -9.82 -18.16
C THR A 188 -4.10 -10.66 -17.71
N TYR A 189 -3.94 -11.99 -17.68
CA TYR A 189 -5.00 -12.91 -17.26
C TYR A 189 -5.32 -12.74 -15.77
N ASN A 190 -4.28 -12.76 -14.92
CA ASN A 190 -4.43 -12.64 -13.47
C ASN A 190 -4.99 -11.28 -13.06
N LYS A 191 -4.54 -10.19 -13.71
CA LYS A 191 -5.09 -8.84 -13.50
C LYS A 191 -6.58 -8.80 -13.79
N LYS A 192 -7.02 -9.34 -14.93
CA LYS A 192 -8.44 -9.40 -15.28
C LYS A 192 -9.25 -10.22 -14.26
N LEU A 193 -8.72 -11.35 -13.82
CA LEU A 193 -9.35 -12.20 -12.81
C LEU A 193 -9.56 -11.43 -11.51
N VAL A 194 -8.51 -10.82 -10.96
CA VAL A 194 -8.56 -10.10 -9.68
C VAL A 194 -9.45 -8.87 -9.76
N VAL A 195 -9.38 -8.08 -10.83
CA VAL A 195 -10.28 -6.92 -11.02
C VAL A 195 -11.74 -7.34 -11.04
N THR A 196 -12.06 -8.44 -11.74
CA THR A 196 -13.44 -8.96 -11.80
C THR A 196 -13.88 -9.50 -10.43
N ALA A 197 -13.00 -10.21 -9.74
CA ALA A 197 -13.25 -10.78 -8.44
C ALA A 197 -13.47 -9.68 -7.37
N PHE A 198 -12.63 -8.65 -7.38
CA PHE A 198 -12.70 -7.49 -6.49
C PHE A 198 -13.98 -6.67 -6.72
N ASP A 199 -14.31 -6.37 -7.98
CA ASP A 199 -15.56 -5.69 -8.33
C ASP A 199 -16.79 -6.44 -7.83
N GLN A 200 -16.84 -7.76 -8.02
CA GLN A 200 -17.97 -8.55 -7.55
C GLN A 200 -18.02 -8.64 -6.02
N LEU A 201 -16.90 -8.96 -5.37
CA LEU A 201 -16.88 -9.18 -3.92
C LEU A 201 -17.02 -7.88 -3.12
N ILE A 202 -16.20 -6.89 -3.42
CA ILE A 202 -16.02 -5.69 -2.58
C ILE A 202 -16.94 -4.56 -3.05
N VAL A 203 -16.93 -4.24 -4.34
CA VAL A 203 -17.72 -3.11 -4.87
C VAL A 203 -19.21 -3.46 -4.86
N LYS A 204 -19.57 -4.61 -5.44
CA LYS A 204 -20.95 -5.11 -5.54
C LYS A 204 -21.43 -5.88 -4.30
N LYS A 205 -20.54 -6.13 -3.32
CA LYS A 205 -20.85 -6.79 -2.05
C LYS A 205 -21.41 -8.21 -2.23
N ASP A 206 -21.05 -8.88 -3.32
CA ASP A 206 -21.49 -10.24 -3.62
C ASP A 206 -20.56 -11.27 -3.00
N LEU A 207 -20.92 -11.74 -1.80
CA LEU A 207 -20.17 -12.77 -1.07
C LEU A 207 -20.06 -14.10 -1.83
N SER A 208 -20.93 -14.38 -2.80
CA SER A 208 -20.83 -15.59 -3.63
C SER A 208 -19.65 -15.54 -4.61
N ALA A 209 -19.05 -14.36 -4.82
CA ALA A 209 -17.81 -14.22 -5.58
C ALA A 209 -16.64 -15.02 -4.97
N LEU A 210 -16.62 -15.22 -3.65
CA LEU A 210 -15.62 -16.04 -2.98
C LEU A 210 -15.63 -17.49 -3.50
N ASP A 211 -16.81 -18.06 -3.76
CA ASP A 211 -16.94 -19.42 -4.30
C ASP A 211 -16.46 -19.52 -5.76
N ARG A 212 -16.53 -18.41 -6.50
CA ARG A 212 -16.16 -18.35 -7.93
C ARG A 212 -14.67 -18.11 -8.15
N TYR A 213 -14.04 -17.23 -7.39
CA TYR A 213 -12.67 -16.78 -7.70
C TYR A 213 -11.60 -17.19 -6.69
N TRP A 214 -11.96 -17.54 -5.46
CA TRP A 214 -10.96 -17.97 -4.48
C TRP A 214 -10.80 -19.49 -4.46
N ALA A 215 -9.61 -19.95 -4.11
CA ALA A 215 -9.34 -21.36 -3.88
C ALA A 215 -9.88 -21.77 -2.50
N PRO A 216 -10.28 -23.04 -2.30
CA PRO A 216 -10.69 -23.53 -0.98
C PRO A 216 -9.63 -23.36 0.11
N GLY A 217 -8.34 -23.52 -0.24
CA GLY A 217 -7.19 -23.32 0.64
C GLY A 217 -6.59 -21.91 0.57
N TYR A 218 -7.43 -20.89 0.40
CA TYR A 218 -7.00 -19.49 0.39
C TYR A 218 -6.44 -19.05 1.75
N GLU A 219 -5.33 -18.33 1.69
CA GLU A 219 -4.59 -17.81 2.84
C GLU A 219 -4.81 -16.29 3.02
N GLN A 220 -5.10 -15.88 4.25
CA GLN A 220 -5.40 -14.51 4.63
C GLN A 220 -4.28 -13.90 5.48
N HIS A 221 -3.95 -12.63 5.22
CA HIS A 221 -3.02 -11.84 6.02
C HIS A 221 -3.62 -10.54 6.59
N ASN A 222 -4.85 -10.14 6.19
CA ASN A 222 -5.59 -9.07 6.88
C ASN A 222 -5.76 -9.46 8.35
N PRO A 223 -5.20 -8.70 9.30
CA PRO A 223 -5.10 -9.12 10.70
C PRO A 223 -6.45 -9.28 11.40
N THR A 224 -7.52 -8.72 10.85
CA THR A 224 -8.87 -8.73 11.45
C THR A 224 -9.80 -9.80 10.86
N ILE A 225 -9.42 -10.41 9.74
CA ILE A 225 -10.23 -11.43 9.06
C ILE A 225 -9.62 -12.81 9.33
N ALA A 226 -10.46 -13.76 9.75
CA ALA A 226 -10.04 -15.14 9.97
C ALA A 226 -9.69 -15.85 8.64
N ASN A 227 -8.85 -16.87 8.72
CA ASN A 227 -8.33 -17.56 7.54
C ASN A 227 -9.41 -18.36 6.78
N GLY A 228 -9.15 -18.65 5.51
CA GLY A 228 -10.01 -19.45 4.64
C GLY A 228 -11.33 -18.78 4.23
N LEU A 229 -12.08 -19.44 3.34
CA LEU A 229 -13.31 -18.88 2.76
C LEU A 229 -14.40 -18.61 3.78
N SER A 230 -14.55 -19.48 4.78
CA SER A 230 -15.54 -19.29 5.86
C SER A 230 -15.23 -18.04 6.68
N GLY A 231 -13.95 -17.81 7.02
CA GLY A 231 -13.51 -16.62 7.72
C GLY A 231 -13.74 -15.35 6.91
N ALA A 232 -13.39 -15.38 5.61
CA ALA A 232 -13.64 -14.27 4.69
C ALA A 232 -15.13 -13.95 4.54
N LYS A 233 -16.00 -14.96 4.34
CA LYS A 233 -17.46 -14.78 4.24
C LYS A 233 -18.05 -14.16 5.51
N ALA A 234 -17.62 -14.65 6.69
CA ALA A 234 -18.08 -14.13 7.96
C ALA A 234 -17.62 -12.68 8.19
N GLY A 235 -16.34 -12.40 7.99
CA GLY A 235 -15.74 -11.07 8.19
C GLY A 235 -16.33 -10.03 7.26
N LEU A 236 -16.30 -10.28 5.95
CA LEU A 236 -16.86 -9.35 4.95
C LEU A 236 -18.38 -9.22 5.09
N GLY A 237 -19.09 -10.31 5.40
CA GLY A 237 -20.53 -10.26 5.65
C GLY A 237 -20.89 -9.42 6.86
N ALA A 238 -20.11 -9.46 7.94
CA ALA A 238 -20.28 -8.58 9.09
C ALA A 238 -19.96 -7.12 8.73
N TYR A 239 -18.87 -6.89 8.00
CA TYR A 239 -18.45 -5.56 7.55
C TYR A 239 -19.52 -4.88 6.68
N PHE A 240 -20.05 -5.58 5.67
CA PHE A 240 -21.09 -5.03 4.80
C PHE A 240 -22.41 -4.76 5.53
N LYS A 241 -22.73 -5.55 6.56
CA LYS A 241 -23.90 -5.28 7.43
C LYS A 241 -23.68 -4.06 8.31
N ALA A 242 -22.46 -3.85 8.81
CA ALA A 242 -22.11 -2.70 9.64
C ALA A 242 -22.03 -1.39 8.83
N ALA A 243 -21.61 -1.47 7.56
CA ALA A 243 -21.49 -0.33 6.65
C ALA A 243 -22.39 -0.52 5.41
N PRO A 244 -23.73 -0.45 5.54
CA PRO A 244 -24.65 -0.71 4.44
C PRO A 244 -24.56 0.31 3.30
N GLN A 245 -24.04 1.51 3.58
CA GLN A 245 -23.83 2.58 2.60
C GLN A 245 -22.39 2.63 2.05
N LEU A 246 -21.56 1.62 2.38
CA LEU A 246 -20.17 1.56 1.94
C LEU A 246 -20.07 1.74 0.42
N LYS A 247 -19.29 2.72 -0.01
CA LYS A 247 -18.86 2.91 -1.38
C LYS A 247 -17.38 2.59 -1.46
N VAL A 248 -17.00 1.71 -2.40
CA VAL A 248 -15.59 1.42 -2.67
C VAL A 248 -15.26 1.91 -4.07
N GLU A 249 -14.22 2.72 -4.18
CA GLU A 249 -13.75 3.31 -5.43
C GLU A 249 -12.30 2.86 -5.72
N PRO A 250 -12.10 1.84 -6.57
CA PRO A 250 -10.78 1.50 -7.07
C PRO A 250 -10.15 2.69 -7.80
N LYS A 251 -8.90 3.00 -7.47
CA LYS A 251 -8.15 4.13 -8.05
C LYS A 251 -7.10 3.66 -9.06
N ARG A 252 -6.43 2.55 -8.77
CA ARG A 252 -5.38 1.97 -9.64
C ARG A 252 -5.18 0.48 -9.35
N VAL A 253 -4.65 -0.22 -10.35
CA VAL A 253 -4.33 -1.65 -10.29
C VAL A 253 -2.93 -1.86 -10.87
N ILE A 254 -2.07 -2.57 -10.13
CA ILE A 254 -0.69 -2.89 -10.52
C ILE A 254 -0.55 -4.40 -10.49
N ALA A 255 -0.09 -5.01 -11.58
CA ALA A 255 0.04 -6.46 -11.69
C ALA A 255 1.40 -6.86 -12.29
N GLU A 256 2.01 -7.88 -11.72
CA GLU A 256 3.19 -8.54 -12.28
C GLU A 256 3.08 -10.05 -12.00
N GLY A 257 3.27 -10.88 -13.01
CA GLY A 257 3.11 -12.33 -12.91
C GLY A 257 1.78 -12.78 -12.30
N ASP A 258 1.87 -13.38 -11.11
CA ASP A 258 0.78 -13.89 -10.30
C ASP A 258 0.33 -12.96 -9.16
N LEU A 259 0.91 -11.77 -9.05
CA LEU A 259 0.59 -10.78 -8.04
C LEU A 259 -0.21 -9.63 -8.66
N VAL A 260 -1.31 -9.24 -8.00
CA VAL A 260 -2.16 -8.13 -8.43
C VAL A 260 -2.56 -7.30 -7.23
N ALA A 261 -2.21 -6.02 -7.24
CA ALA A 261 -2.59 -5.06 -6.21
C ALA A 261 -3.71 -4.13 -6.68
N VAL A 262 -4.60 -3.74 -5.78
CA VAL A 262 -5.68 -2.78 -6.01
C VAL A 262 -5.61 -1.70 -4.93
N HIS A 263 -5.40 -0.46 -5.34
CA HIS A 263 -5.50 0.71 -4.45
C HIS A 263 -6.90 1.27 -4.53
N SER A 264 -7.58 1.42 -3.39
CA SER A 264 -9.00 1.80 -3.35
C SER A 264 -9.30 2.78 -2.23
N HIS A 265 -10.34 3.59 -2.45
CA HIS A 265 -10.94 4.45 -1.43
C HIS A 265 -12.22 3.81 -0.91
N TYR A 266 -12.22 3.42 0.37
CA TYR A 266 -13.38 2.85 1.05
C TYR A 266 -14.08 3.95 1.85
N ILE A 267 -15.31 4.30 1.47
CA ILE A 267 -16.12 5.38 2.06
C ILE A 267 -17.31 4.74 2.79
N PRO A 268 -17.28 4.60 4.13
CA PRO A 268 -18.29 3.81 4.85
C PRO A 268 -19.71 4.39 4.74
N ALA A 269 -19.84 5.71 4.69
CA ALA A 269 -21.09 6.42 4.47
C ALA A 269 -20.89 7.76 3.73
N PRO A 270 -21.93 8.31 3.09
CA PRO A 270 -21.86 9.61 2.41
C PRO A 270 -21.36 10.72 3.33
N GLY A 271 -20.36 11.49 2.88
CA GLY A 271 -19.77 12.58 3.64
C GLY A 271 -18.64 12.17 4.59
N GLU A 272 -18.37 10.88 4.75
CA GLU A 272 -17.20 10.41 5.49
C GLU A 272 -15.94 10.44 4.64
N ARG A 273 -14.79 10.67 5.29
CA ARG A 273 -13.48 10.69 4.63
C ARG A 273 -13.04 9.32 4.15
N GLY A 274 -13.45 8.27 4.85
CA GLY A 274 -13.12 6.90 4.49
C GLY A 274 -11.66 6.52 4.74
N GLN A 275 -11.24 5.45 4.07
CA GLN A 275 -9.96 4.79 4.25
C GLN A 275 -9.28 4.58 2.90
N ALA A 276 -7.96 4.78 2.86
CA ALA A 276 -7.12 4.28 1.77
C ALA A 276 -6.76 2.83 2.08
N VAL A 277 -7.01 1.96 1.10
CA VAL A 277 -6.77 0.51 1.23
C VAL A 277 -5.94 0.03 0.07
N LEU A 278 -4.88 -0.69 0.38
CA LEU A 278 -4.10 -1.44 -0.60
C LEU A 278 -4.28 -2.93 -0.37
N ASP A 279 -5.01 -3.57 -1.27
CA ASP A 279 -5.19 -5.02 -1.32
C ASP A 279 -4.17 -5.61 -2.30
N LEU A 280 -3.47 -6.68 -1.93
CA LEU A 280 -2.59 -7.46 -2.80
C LEU A 280 -3.05 -8.91 -2.81
N PHE A 281 -3.19 -9.48 -4.00
CA PHE A 281 -3.64 -10.86 -4.21
C PHE A 281 -2.59 -11.68 -4.95
N ARG A 282 -2.46 -12.95 -4.58
CA ARG A 282 -1.78 -13.97 -5.41
C ARG A 282 -2.79 -14.84 -6.13
N VAL A 283 -2.52 -15.14 -7.40
CA VAL A 283 -3.33 -16.02 -8.25
C VAL A 283 -2.57 -17.29 -8.63
N GLN A 284 -3.16 -18.45 -8.39
CA GLN A 284 -2.62 -19.74 -8.82
C GLN A 284 -3.74 -20.59 -9.42
N GLY A 285 -3.48 -21.23 -10.57
CA GLY A 285 -4.46 -22.12 -11.20
C GLY A 285 -5.80 -21.45 -11.55
N GLY A 286 -5.79 -20.14 -11.82
CA GLY A 286 -7.01 -19.37 -12.09
C GLY A 286 -7.88 -19.13 -10.86
N LYS A 287 -7.30 -19.15 -9.65
CA LYS A 287 -7.95 -18.81 -8.38
C LYS A 287 -7.08 -17.89 -7.55
N ILE A 288 -7.69 -17.01 -6.77
CA ILE A 288 -7.02 -16.24 -5.73
C ILE A 288 -6.70 -17.21 -4.58
N VAL A 289 -5.42 -17.31 -4.24
CA VAL A 289 -4.91 -18.25 -3.23
C VAL A 289 -4.35 -17.56 -1.99
N GLU A 290 -4.07 -16.26 -2.06
CA GLU A 290 -3.50 -15.53 -0.94
C GLU A 290 -3.82 -14.04 -1.04
N HIS A 291 -3.90 -13.37 0.10
CA HIS A 291 -4.23 -11.95 0.18
C HIS A 291 -3.55 -11.26 1.36
N TRP A 292 -3.03 -10.06 1.09
CA TRP A 292 -2.52 -9.11 2.08
C TRP A 292 -3.21 -7.78 1.89
N ASP A 293 -3.42 -7.04 2.97
CA ASP A 293 -3.83 -5.65 2.87
C ASP A 293 -3.16 -4.76 3.92
N VAL A 294 -3.23 -3.46 3.64
CA VAL A 294 -2.95 -2.40 4.61
C VAL A 294 -4.09 -1.39 4.49
N ILE A 295 -4.60 -0.96 5.63
CA ILE A 295 -5.73 -0.04 5.74
C ILE A 295 -5.30 1.18 6.56
N GLN A 296 -5.52 2.38 6.01
CA GLN A 296 -5.24 3.64 6.68
C GLN A 296 -6.43 4.60 6.56
N ASP A 297 -6.81 5.22 7.67
CA ASP A 297 -7.82 6.27 7.67
C ASP A 297 -7.33 7.50 6.90
N VAL A 298 -8.19 8.07 6.05
CA VAL A 298 -7.89 9.32 5.35
C VAL A 298 -7.90 10.46 6.38
N PRO A 299 -6.79 11.19 6.59
CA PRO A 299 -6.68 12.16 7.67
C PRO A 299 -7.50 13.43 7.38
N THR A 300 -7.69 14.22 8.43
CA THR A 300 -8.39 15.51 8.33
C THR A 300 -7.58 16.58 7.61
N THR A 301 -6.25 16.47 7.64
CA THR A 301 -5.27 17.41 7.09
C THR A 301 -4.13 16.66 6.39
N SER A 302 -3.50 17.27 5.39
CA SER A 302 -2.27 16.76 4.75
C SER A 302 -1.20 17.85 4.65
N ALA A 303 0.07 17.44 4.63
CA ALA A 303 1.24 18.32 4.51
C ALA A 303 1.55 18.79 3.08
N ASN A 304 0.96 18.16 2.06
CA ASN A 304 1.25 18.38 0.64
C ASN A 304 0.04 18.90 -0.17
N GLY A 305 -1.15 19.02 0.43
CA GLY A 305 -2.38 19.44 -0.27
C GLY A 305 -2.92 18.41 -1.27
N ASN A 306 -2.20 17.32 -1.52
CA ASN A 306 -2.62 16.21 -2.34
C ASN A 306 -3.45 15.23 -1.47
N GLY A 307 -4.47 14.60 -2.06
CA GLY A 307 -5.22 13.55 -1.38
C GLY A 307 -4.41 12.25 -1.32
N MET A 308 -4.87 11.24 -0.57
CA MET A 308 -4.18 9.92 -0.55
C MET A 308 -4.36 9.11 -1.85
N PHE A 309 -5.04 9.64 -2.88
CA PHE A 309 -5.44 8.93 -4.09
C PHE A 309 -4.97 9.61 -5.35
#